data_AF-A0A382M3F9-F1
#
_entry.id   AF-A0A382M3F9-F1
#
_cell.length_a   1.000
_cell.length_b   1.000
_cell.length_c   1.000
_cell.angle_alpha   90.00
_cell.angle_beta   90.00
_cell.angle_gamma   90.00
#
_symmetry.space_group_name_H-M   'P 1'
#
loop_
_entity.id
_entity.type
_entity.pdbx_description
1 polymer ?
#
loop_
_entity_poly.entity_id
_entity_poly.type
_entity_poly.pdbx_seq_one_letter_code
_entity_poly.pdbx_strand_id
1 'polypeptide(L)' 'YVMEPNILNFIPKNKPYGMDNVIKKVISKRKTINSILVKNGFIDVGDKKTYEKLNLEYKKRGKI' A
#
# COMPACT_ATOMS: atom_id res chain seq x y z
N TYR A 1 4.57 -3.50 2.48
CA TYR A 1 5.03 -4.61 1.61
C TYR A 1 6.43 -5.01 2.04
N VAL A 2 6.77 -6.30 1.96
CA VAL A 2 8.14 -6.82 2.13
C VAL A 2 8.50 -7.52 0.83
N MET A 3 9.62 -7.16 0.21
CA MET A 3 9.95 -7.59 -1.14
C MET A 3 11.45 -7.74 -1.33
N GLU A 4 11.84 -8.76 -2.11
CA GLU A 4 13.21 -8.93 -2.59
C GLU A 4 13.58 -7.86 -3.63
N PRO A 5 14.84 -7.38 -3.68
CA PRO A 5 15.26 -6.32 -4.61
C PRO A 5 15.01 -6.65 -6.09
N ASN A 6 15.01 -7.94 -6.44
CA ASN A 6 14.73 -8.42 -7.80
C ASN A 6 13.33 -8.03 -8.33
N ILE A 7 12.41 -7.61 -7.45
CA ILE A 7 11.09 -7.11 -7.81
C ILE A 7 11.18 -5.86 -8.71
N LEU A 8 12.23 -5.06 -8.55
CA LEU A 8 12.43 -3.82 -9.31
C LEU A 8 12.67 -4.10 -10.81
N ASN A 9 13.17 -5.30 -11.16
CA ASN A 9 13.35 -5.72 -12.56
C ASN A 9 12.03 -5.87 -13.32
N PHE A 10 10.89 -5.89 -12.61
CA PHE A 10 9.58 -5.95 -13.23
C PHE A 10 9.03 -4.58 -13.63
N ILE A 11 9.63 -3.50 -13.12
CA ILE A 11 9.24 -2.11 -13.33
C ILE A 11 9.96 -1.55 -14.58
N PRO A 12 9.23 -1.00 -15.56
CA PRO A 12 9.84 -0.35 -16.72
C PRO A 12 10.67 0.86 -16.30
N LYS A 13 11.85 1.03 -16.90
CA LYS A 13 12.70 2.21 -16.64
C LYS A 13 12.00 3.49 -17.10
N ASN A 14 12.15 4.55 -16.30
CA ASN A 14 11.70 5.91 -16.62
C ASN A 14 10.20 6.05 -16.94
N LYS A 15 9.36 5.19 -16.34
CA LYS A 15 7.91 5.26 -16.50
C LYS A 15 7.20 5.09 -15.16
N PRO A 16 6.19 5.94 -14.85
CA PRO A 16 5.28 5.67 -13.75
C PRO A 16 4.64 4.29 -13.93
N TYR A 17 4.76 3.44 -12.92
CA TYR A 17 4.26 2.07 -12.99
C TYR A 17 3.61 1.68 -11.66
N GLY A 18 2.32 1.37 -11.73
CA GLY A 18 1.53 1.01 -10.55
C GLY A 18 2.05 -0.27 -9.89
N MET A 19 2.07 -0.27 -8.55
CA MET A 19 2.50 -1.42 -7.76
C MET A 19 1.59 -2.64 -7.98
N ASP A 20 0.30 -2.41 -8.28
CA ASP A 20 -0.66 -3.46 -8.64
C ASP A 20 -0.23 -4.21 -9.91
N ASN A 21 0.32 -3.51 -10.90
CA ASN A 21 0.82 -4.11 -12.14
C ASN A 21 2.07 -4.95 -11.89
N VAL A 22 2.95 -4.52 -10.98
CA VAL A 22 4.11 -5.32 -10.55
C VAL A 22 3.64 -6.64 -9.94
N ILE A 23 2.69 -6.58 -9.01
CA ILE A 23 2.15 -7.77 -8.33
C ILE A 23 1.47 -8.71 -9.34
N LYS A 24 0.60 -8.20 -10.23
CA LYS A 24 -0.03 -8.99 -11.30
C LYS A 24 0.99 -9.70 -12.19
N LYS A 25 2.09 -9.01 -12.54
CA LYS A 25 3.18 -9.57 -13.37
C LYS A 25 4.00 -10.63 -12.64
N VAL A 26 4.14 -10.52 -11.32
CA VAL A 26 4.84 -11.51 -10.48
C VAL A 26 4.00 -12.78 -10.33
N ILE A 27 2.68 -12.62 -10.15
CA ILE A 27 1.71 -13.73 -10.16
C ILE A 27 1.74 -14.45 -11.51
N SER A 28 1.73 -13.72 -12.63
CA SER A 28 1.75 -14.35 -13.96
C SER A 28 3.03 -15.13 -14.25
N LYS A 29 4.16 -14.74 -13.63
CA LYS A 29 5.43 -15.51 -13.67
C LYS A 29 5.51 -16.64 -12.64
N ARG A 30 4.41 -16.97 -11.95
CA ARG A 30 4.32 -18.03 -10.93
C ARG A 30 5.38 -17.92 -9.82
N LYS A 31 5.75 -16.69 -9.46
CA LYS A 31 6.62 -16.44 -8.30
C LYS A 31 5.80 -16.56 -7.02
N THR A 32 6.42 -17.05 -5.95
CA THR A 32 5.77 -17.15 -4.63
C THR A 32 5.42 -15.76 -4.10
N ILE A 33 4.17 -15.59 -3.69
CA ILE A 33 3.68 -14.39 -3.00
C ILE A 33 2.92 -14.87 -1.76
N ASN A 34 3.23 -14.29 -0.62
CA ASN A 34 2.53 -14.52 0.63
C ASN A 34 1.74 -13.28 1.04
N SER A 35 0.72 -13.48 1.87
CA SER A 35 -0.09 -12.38 2.41
C SER A 35 -0.29 -12.54 3.92
N ILE A 36 -0.45 -11.41 4.60
CA ILE A 36 -0.83 -11.35 6.01
C ILE A 36 -2.12 -10.53 6.07
N LEU A 37 -3.16 -11.10 6.65
CA LEU A 37 -4.43 -10.41 6.82
C LEU A 37 -4.38 -9.50 8.04
N VAL A 38 -4.42 -8.19 7.82
CA VAL A 38 -4.57 -7.19 8.88
C VAL A 38 -6.06 -6.86 9.01
N LYS A 39 -6.66 -7.19 10.15
CA LYS A 39 -8.12 -7.00 10.37
C LYS A 39 -8.49 -5.61 10.85
N ASN A 40 -7.62 -4.97 11.65
CA ASN A 40 -7.91 -3.72 12.34
C ASN A 40 -6.71 -2.76 12.27
N GLY A 41 -6.95 -1.47 12.54
CA GLY A 41 -5.88 -0.48 12.70
C GLY A 41 -5.34 0.11 11.39
N PHE A 42 -6.03 -0.12 10.27
CA PHE A 42 -5.73 0.53 9.01
C PHE A 42 -6.81 1.55 8.66
N ILE A 43 -6.39 2.75 8.25
CA ILE A 43 -7.28 3.81 7.79
C ILE A 43 -6.63 4.40 6.54
N ASP A 44 -7.36 4.41 5.43
CA ASP A 44 -6.93 5.04 4.18
C ASP A 44 -7.22 6.54 4.23
N VAL A 45 -6.19 7.38 4.11
CA VAL A 45 -6.30 8.84 4.17
C VAL A 45 -5.90 9.44 2.82
N GLY A 46 -6.62 9.04 1.78
CA GLY A 46 -6.37 9.47 0.39
C GLY A 46 -7.03 10.81 0.01
N ASP A 47 -7.93 11.34 0.83
CA ASP A 47 -8.70 12.55 0.51
C ASP A 47 -8.83 13.50 1.71
N LYS A 48 -9.08 14.77 1.40
CA LYS A 48 -9.17 15.86 2.38
C LYS A 48 -10.28 15.63 3.42
N LYS A 49 -11.44 15.11 3.00
CA LYS A 49 -12.58 14.89 3.89
C LYS A 49 -12.26 13.81 4.91
N THR A 50 -11.64 12.71 4.47
CA THR A 50 -11.21 11.62 5.36
C THR A 50 -10.15 12.12 6.34
N TYR A 51 -9.17 12.90 5.87
CA TYR A 51 -8.18 13.53 6.72
C TYR A 51 -8.79 14.42 7.81
N GLU A 52 -9.67 15.35 7.44
CA GLU A 52 -10.26 16.31 8.37
C GLU A 52 -11.09 15.62 9.47
N LYS A 53 -11.86 14.60 9.08
CA LYS A 53 -12.63 13.79 10.03
C LYS A 53 -11.72 13.10 11.04
N LEU A 54 -10.66 12.43 10.57
CA LEU A 54 -9.73 11.72 11.43
C LEU A 54 -8.99 12.67 12.36
N ASN A 55 -8.49 13.80 11.85
CA ASN A 55 -7.80 14.79 12.67
C ASN A 55 -8.66 15.27 13.86
N LEU A 56 -9.96 15.52 13.63
CA LEU A 56 -10.89 15.88 14.70
C LEU A 56 -11.08 14.74 15.71
N GLU A 57 -11.25 13.49 15.24
CA GLU A 57 -11.40 12.33 16.12
C GLU A 57 -10.15 12.08 16.98
N TYR A 58 -8.95 12.25 16.43
CA TYR A 58 -7.70 12.06 17.16
C TYR A 58 -7.43 13.17 18.18
N LYS A 59 -7.73 14.44 17.86
CA LYS A 59 -7.65 15.57 18.81
C LYS A 59 -8.58 15.37 20.01
N LYS A 60 -9.82 14.93 19.76
CA LYS A 60 -10.78 14.62 20.84
C LYS A 60 -10.31 13.50 21.77
N ARG A 61 -9.47 12.59 21.27
CA ARG A 61 -8.89 11.48 22.03
C ARG A 61 -7.58 11.85 22.76
N GLY A 62 -7.12 13.10 22.66
CA GLY A 62 -5.85 13.55 23.24
C GLY A 62 -4.63 12.84 22.65
N LYS A 63 -4.75 12.30 21.43
CA LYS A 63 -3.68 11.52 20.77
C LYS A 63 -2.81 12.36 19.84
N ILE A 64 -3.11 13.65 19.69
CA ILE A 64 -2.41 14.67 18.90
C ILE A 64 -2.56 16.00 19.64
#